data_AF-A0A917UKN2-F1
#
_entry.id   AF-A0A917UKN2-F1
#
_cell.length_a   1.000
_cell.length_b   1.000
_cell.length_c   1.000
_cell.angle_alpha   90.00
_cell.angle_beta   90.00
_cell.angle_gamma   90.00
#
_symmetry.space_group_name_H-M   'P 1'
#
loop_
_entity.id
_entity.type
_entity.pdbx_description
1 polymer ?
#
loop_
_entity_poly.entity_id
_entity_poly.type
_entity_poly.pdbx_seq_one_letter_code
_entity_poly.pdbx_strand_id
1 'polypeptide(L)'
;MGPAKGRIGPLIDAILDEYAAAHAGQFPTMRVIWEKLLDEHHVTAAYATVHRYLAKHPHWSPDTLARQPNTPSGDFLAAAQLPFQSNVIKHYRALLAAVHRDPKRHGLDGSYATTTAFILGLDAGSSWSMLTGFQEWLVVRLGKGHDLTWPVLVRHLAPGGWSHPLSTQADAAAVTALYQLIGEFFTTREQPDGLARIFRTYQTWAITQDWYHLEDPAKLPGSREGQRPD
;
A
#
# COMPACT_ATOMS: atom_id res chain seq x y z
N MET A 1 -20.94 9.77 7.33
CA MET A 1 -19.64 10.43 7.03
C MET A 1 -18.84 10.50 8.31
N GLY A 2 -17.68 9.83 8.39
CA GLY A 2 -16.89 9.73 9.63
C GLY A 2 -15.89 10.89 9.81
N PRO A 3 -15.62 11.31 11.06
CA PRO A 3 -14.87 12.54 11.40
C PRO A 3 -13.39 12.58 10.96
N ALA A 4 -12.80 11.45 10.55
CA ALA A 4 -11.39 11.40 10.10
C ALA A 4 -11.17 11.94 8.68
N LYS A 5 -12.19 11.94 7.81
CA LYS A 5 -12.09 12.50 6.44
C LYS A 5 -11.88 14.02 6.42
N GLY A 6 -12.29 14.73 7.48
CA GLY A 6 -12.29 16.19 7.51
C GLY A 6 -10.93 16.85 7.74
N ARG A 7 -9.91 16.12 8.21
CA ARG A 7 -8.57 16.71 8.53
C ARG A 7 -7.49 16.44 7.48
N ILE A 8 -7.57 15.32 6.76
CA ILE A 8 -6.48 14.86 5.89
C ILE A 8 -6.52 15.53 4.51
N GLY A 9 -7.72 15.71 3.94
CA GLY A 9 -7.88 16.30 2.60
C GLY A 9 -7.26 17.70 2.46
N PRO A 10 -7.60 18.66 3.35
CA PRO A 10 -7.02 20.01 3.29
C PRO A 10 -5.50 20.05 3.44
N LEU A 11 -4.91 19.08 4.15
CA LEU A 11 -3.45 18.97 4.28
C LEU A 11 -2.81 18.42 3.01
N ILE A 12 -3.46 17.44 2.37
CA ILE A 12 -3.02 16.97 1.05
C ILE A 12 -3.07 18.14 0.05
N ASP A 13 -4.16 18.90 0.02
CA ASP A 13 -4.29 20.06 -0.88
C ASP A 13 -3.18 21.09 -0.64
N ALA A 14 -2.89 21.41 0.63
CA ALA A 14 -1.80 22.32 0.99
C ALA A 14 -0.43 21.82 0.51
N ILE A 15 -0.15 20.51 0.63
CA ILE A 15 1.09 19.90 0.12
C ILE A 15 1.15 19.98 -1.41
N LEU A 16 0.03 19.77 -2.11
CA LEU A 16 -0.03 19.87 -3.57
C LEU A 16 0.25 21.30 -4.03
N ASP A 17 -0.38 22.29 -3.41
CA ASP A 17 -0.23 23.71 -3.75
C ASP A 17 1.18 24.22 -3.47
N GLU A 18 1.76 23.87 -2.30
CA GLU A 18 3.14 24.22 -1.95
C GLU A 18 4.12 23.63 -2.99
N TYR A 19 3.95 22.36 -3.33
CA TYR A 19 4.82 21.69 -4.27
C TYR A 19 4.70 22.26 -5.68
N ALA A 20 3.47 22.57 -6.13
CA ALA A 20 3.22 23.21 -7.41
C ALA A 20 3.85 24.60 -7.49
N ALA A 21 3.80 25.39 -6.41
CA ALA A 21 4.45 26.71 -6.33
C ALA A 21 5.99 26.59 -6.41
N ALA A 22 6.58 25.59 -5.76
CA ALA A 22 8.02 25.38 -5.75
C ALA A 22 8.57 24.74 -7.04
N HIS A 23 7.76 23.99 -7.79
CA HIS A 23 8.21 23.18 -8.93
C HIS A 23 7.47 23.51 -10.24
N ALA A 24 7.13 24.79 -10.45
CA ALA A 24 6.55 25.31 -11.69
C ALA A 24 5.30 24.54 -12.18
N GLY A 25 4.38 24.22 -11.26
CA GLY A 25 3.12 23.55 -11.55
C GLY A 25 3.21 22.02 -11.67
N GLN A 26 4.34 21.42 -11.28
CA GLN A 26 4.48 19.98 -11.20
C GLN A 26 3.82 19.43 -9.94
N PHE A 27 3.32 18.20 -10.02
CA PHE A 27 2.74 17.50 -8.88
C PHE A 27 3.79 16.61 -8.18
N PRO A 28 3.77 16.54 -6.84
CA PRO A 28 4.61 15.61 -6.10
C PRO A 28 4.20 14.16 -6.39
N THR A 29 5.05 13.19 -6.10
CA THR A 29 4.61 11.78 -6.15
C THR A 29 3.74 11.46 -4.94
N MET A 30 2.92 10.41 -5.05
CA MET A 30 2.07 9.95 -3.93
C MET A 30 2.88 9.62 -2.67
N ARG A 31 4.11 9.12 -2.83
CA ARG A 31 5.06 8.87 -1.77
C ARG A 31 5.47 10.16 -1.05
N VAL A 32 5.82 11.21 -1.79
CA VAL A 32 6.21 12.51 -1.23
C VAL A 32 5.07 13.14 -0.43
N ILE A 33 3.84 13.01 -0.91
CA ILE A 33 2.65 13.49 -0.20
C ILE A 33 2.46 12.72 1.12
N TRP A 34 2.61 11.40 1.08
CA TRP A 34 2.49 10.56 2.26
C TRP A 34 3.60 10.83 3.29
N GLU A 35 4.84 11.00 2.85
CA GLU A 35 5.98 11.36 3.70
C GLU A 35 5.78 12.73 4.36
N LYS A 36 5.37 13.77 3.61
CA LYS A 36 5.06 15.10 4.17
C LYS A 36 3.93 15.08 5.21
N LEU A 37 2.88 14.30 4.96
CA LEU A 37 1.81 14.13 5.95
C LEU A 37 2.32 13.54 7.27
N LEU A 38 3.26 12.59 7.20
CA LEU A 38 3.85 11.96 8.37
C LEU A 38 4.82 12.90 9.11
N ASP A 39 5.76 13.48 8.36
CA ASP A 39 6.93 14.15 8.90
C ASP A 39 6.64 15.61 9.29
N GLU A 40 5.88 16.34 8.48
CA GLU A 40 5.64 17.77 8.65
C GLU A 40 4.31 18.08 9.34
N HIS A 41 3.31 17.21 9.15
CA HIS A 41 1.97 17.41 9.70
C HIS A 41 1.60 16.44 10.82
N HIS A 42 2.49 15.50 11.17
CA HIS A 42 2.29 14.49 12.21
C HIS A 42 0.97 13.71 12.06
N VAL A 43 0.52 13.49 10.82
CA VAL A 43 -0.70 12.78 10.50
C VAL A 43 -0.37 11.31 10.19
N THR A 44 -0.89 10.40 11.00
CA THR A 44 -0.85 8.96 10.72
C THR A 44 -1.95 8.59 9.72
N ALA A 45 -1.73 8.86 8.44
CA ALA A 45 -2.60 8.42 7.35
C ALA A 45 -2.06 7.13 6.72
N ALA A 46 -2.94 6.17 6.45
CA ALA A 46 -2.56 5.01 5.64
C ALA A 46 -2.30 5.46 4.19
N TYR A 47 -1.33 4.83 3.52
CA TYR A 47 -1.00 5.11 2.12
C TYR A 47 -2.24 5.02 1.19
N ALA A 48 -3.10 4.03 1.42
CA ALA A 48 -4.36 3.86 0.71
C ALA A 48 -5.34 5.03 0.91
N THR A 49 -5.29 5.74 2.05
CA THR A 49 -6.11 6.94 2.31
C THR A 49 -5.67 8.10 1.43
N VAL A 50 -4.36 8.31 1.30
CA VAL A 50 -3.77 9.32 0.40
C VAL A 50 -4.08 8.97 -1.05
N HIS A 51 -3.93 7.71 -1.43
CA HIS A 51 -4.29 7.21 -2.76
C HIS A 51 -5.76 7.49 -3.10
N ARG A 52 -6.68 7.18 -2.19
CA ARG A 52 -8.13 7.37 -2.40
C ARG A 52 -8.51 8.84 -2.50
N TYR A 53 -7.79 9.73 -1.81
CA TYR A 53 -8.01 11.16 -1.91
C TYR A 53 -7.55 11.70 -3.27
N LEU A 54 -6.32 11.36 -3.66
CA LEU A 54 -5.72 11.82 -4.92
C LEU A 54 -6.44 11.27 -6.15
N ALA A 55 -6.91 10.02 -6.11
CA ALA A 55 -7.70 9.44 -7.20
C ALA A 55 -9.03 10.18 -7.49
N LYS A 56 -9.50 11.02 -6.57
CA LYS A 56 -10.72 11.82 -6.70
C LYS A 56 -10.44 13.31 -6.86
N HIS A 57 -9.17 13.71 -6.83
CA HIS A 57 -8.79 15.11 -6.83
C HIS A 57 -8.87 15.67 -8.26
N PRO A 58 -9.60 16.78 -8.50
CA PRO A 58 -9.98 17.24 -9.86
C PRO A 58 -8.80 17.60 -10.77
N HIS A 59 -7.60 17.80 -10.20
CA HIS A 59 -6.38 18.15 -10.93
C HIS A 59 -5.35 17.01 -10.99
N TRP A 60 -5.66 15.87 -10.38
CA TRP A 60 -4.76 14.71 -10.30
C TRP A 60 -5.21 13.64 -11.30
N SER A 61 -4.52 13.54 -12.45
CA SER A 61 -4.83 12.54 -13.48
C SER A 61 -4.17 11.19 -13.14
N PRO A 62 -4.79 10.04 -13.50
CA PRO A 62 -4.10 8.75 -13.48
C PRO A 62 -2.78 8.76 -14.28
N ASP A 63 -2.67 9.62 -15.29
CA ASP A 63 -1.46 9.81 -16.10
C ASP A 63 -0.32 10.54 -15.36
N THR A 64 -0.63 11.23 -14.24
CA THR A 64 0.38 11.91 -13.42
C THR A 64 1.21 10.93 -12.60
N LEU A 65 0.74 9.68 -12.41
CA LEU A 65 1.54 8.57 -11.89
C LEU A 65 2.67 8.15 -12.85
N ALA A 66 2.59 8.54 -14.13
CA ALA A 66 3.55 8.18 -15.18
C ALA A 66 4.47 9.34 -15.61
N ARG A 67 4.17 10.60 -15.25
CA ARG A 67 5.01 11.75 -15.61
C ARG A 67 5.89 12.19 -14.44
N GLN A 68 7.15 11.75 -14.47
CA GLN A 68 8.22 12.50 -13.82
C GLN A 68 8.60 13.72 -14.69
N PRO A 69 8.85 14.89 -14.08
CA PRO A 69 9.33 16.04 -14.82
C PRO A 69 10.84 15.96 -15.05
N ASN A 70 11.22 16.09 -16.32
CA ASN A 70 12.59 16.26 -16.82
C ASN A 70 13.57 15.12 -16.51
N THR A 71 13.48 14.04 -17.29
CA THR A 71 14.64 13.17 -17.55
C THR A 71 14.54 12.72 -19.00
N PRO A 72 15.62 12.83 -19.80
CA PRO A 72 15.59 12.48 -21.21
C PRO A 72 15.23 11.01 -21.36
N SER A 73 14.38 10.72 -22.34
CA SER A 73 13.85 9.41 -22.73
C SER A 73 14.90 8.29 -22.57
N GLY A 74 14.88 7.65 -21.41
CA GLY A 74 15.83 6.64 -20.98
C GLY A 74 15.20 5.83 -19.86
N ASP A 75 14.54 4.75 -20.26
CA ASP A 75 14.07 3.61 -19.48
C ASP A 75 14.12 3.73 -17.94
N PHE A 76 13.13 4.43 -17.37
CA PHE A 76 13.00 4.67 -15.93
C PHE A 76 12.85 3.39 -15.10
N LEU A 77 12.31 2.33 -15.70
CA LEU A 77 12.18 1.03 -15.05
C LEU A 77 13.54 0.32 -14.97
N ALA A 78 14.44 0.58 -15.92
CA ALA A 78 15.81 0.07 -15.92
C ALA A 78 16.73 0.77 -14.90
N ALA A 79 16.53 2.08 -14.67
CA ALA A 79 17.34 2.82 -13.69
C ALA A 79 17.04 2.42 -12.22
N ALA A 80 15.80 2.00 -11.93
CA ALA A 80 15.42 1.42 -10.64
C ALA A 80 15.81 -0.07 -10.49
N GLN A 81 16.29 -0.71 -11.57
CA GLN A 81 16.70 -2.12 -11.65
C GLN A 81 18.20 -2.34 -11.43
N LEU A 82 18.96 -1.36 -10.94
CA LEU A 82 20.36 -1.63 -10.58
C LEU A 82 20.45 -2.70 -9.47
N PRO A 83 21.50 -3.55 -9.44
CA PRO A 83 21.67 -4.76 -8.61
C PRO A 83 21.59 -4.57 -7.08
N PHE A 84 21.26 -3.37 -6.63
CA PHE A 84 21.03 -2.96 -5.25
C PHE A 84 19.80 -3.66 -4.63
N GLN A 85 18.74 -3.93 -5.40
CA GLN A 85 17.51 -4.58 -4.89
C GLN A 85 17.72 -6.06 -4.51
N SER A 86 18.43 -6.84 -5.33
CA SER A 86 18.59 -8.28 -5.07
C SER A 86 19.44 -8.56 -3.83
N ASN A 87 20.49 -7.78 -3.57
CA ASN A 87 21.33 -7.97 -2.38
C ASN A 87 20.61 -7.58 -1.10
N VAL A 88 19.78 -6.53 -1.13
CA VAL A 88 18.97 -6.09 0.00
C VAL A 88 17.84 -7.08 0.30
N ILE A 89 17.13 -7.59 -0.72
CA ILE A 89 16.09 -8.61 -0.50
C ILE A 89 16.69 -9.91 0.04
N LYS A 90 17.85 -10.34 -0.48
CA LYS A 90 18.58 -11.50 0.08
C LYS A 90 18.97 -11.29 1.55
N HIS A 91 19.40 -10.09 1.92
CA HIS A 91 19.69 -9.75 3.32
C HIS A 91 18.44 -9.88 4.20
N TYR A 92 17.32 -9.29 3.80
CA TYR A 92 16.06 -9.41 4.55
C TYR A 92 15.57 -10.85 4.64
N ARG A 93 15.68 -11.64 3.56
CA ARG A 93 15.36 -13.08 3.61
C ARG A 93 16.19 -13.82 4.65
N ALA A 94 17.50 -13.59 4.67
CA ALA A 94 18.39 -14.24 5.62
C ALA A 94 18.05 -13.85 7.06
N LEU A 95 17.78 -12.56 7.30
CA LEU A 95 17.36 -12.06 8.61
C LEU A 95 16.04 -12.69 9.06
N LEU A 96 15.00 -12.63 8.23
CA LEU A 96 13.69 -13.18 8.56
C LEU A 96 13.75 -14.71 8.76
N ALA A 97 14.58 -15.43 8.00
CA ALA A 97 14.80 -16.86 8.22
C ALA A 97 15.49 -17.15 9.56
N ALA A 98 16.44 -16.30 9.98
CA ALA A 98 17.08 -16.42 11.29
C ALA A 98 16.09 -16.14 12.43
N VAL A 99 15.28 -15.08 12.30
CA VAL A 99 14.25 -14.70 13.29
C VAL A 99 13.17 -15.77 13.40
N HIS A 100 12.72 -16.34 12.28
CA HIS A 100 11.75 -17.44 12.31
C HIS A 100 12.31 -18.70 13.01
N ARG A 101 13.60 -18.99 12.83
CA ARG A 101 14.26 -20.16 13.43
C ARG A 101 14.39 -20.03 14.94
N ASP A 102 14.72 -18.85 15.44
CA ASP A 102 14.98 -18.61 16.87
C ASP A 102 14.45 -17.24 17.33
N PRO A 103 13.13 -17.06 17.43
CA PRO A 103 12.52 -15.76 17.74
C PRO A 103 13.01 -15.18 19.07
N LYS A 104 13.28 -16.03 20.07
CA LYS A 104 13.71 -15.61 21.41
C LYS A 104 15.06 -14.92 21.39
N ARG A 105 16.01 -15.39 20.56
CA ARG A 105 17.32 -14.74 20.39
C ARG A 105 17.21 -13.33 19.81
N HIS A 106 16.10 -13.03 19.14
CA HIS A 106 15.79 -11.73 18.58
C HIS A 106 14.81 -10.91 19.45
N GLY A 107 14.57 -11.33 20.70
CA GLY A 107 13.70 -10.63 21.64
C GLY A 107 12.21 -10.81 21.37
N LEU A 108 11.82 -11.78 20.55
CA LEU A 108 10.42 -12.07 20.24
C LEU A 108 9.92 -13.27 21.07
N ASP A 109 8.66 -13.20 21.49
CA ASP A 109 7.99 -14.31 22.20
C ASP A 109 7.47 -15.41 21.25
N GLY A 110 7.61 -15.20 19.94
CA GLY A 110 7.15 -16.12 18.90
C GLY A 110 5.68 -15.97 18.54
N SER A 111 4.96 -15.02 19.14
CA SER A 111 3.56 -14.76 18.79
C SER A 111 3.41 -14.02 17.47
N TYR A 112 2.24 -14.12 16.87
CA TYR A 112 1.90 -13.39 15.65
C TYR A 112 1.98 -11.87 15.85
N ALA A 113 1.55 -11.39 17.01
CA ALA A 113 1.56 -9.97 17.35
C ALA A 113 2.99 -9.40 17.40
N THR A 114 3.90 -10.04 18.14
CA THR A 114 5.29 -9.57 18.25
C THR A 114 6.05 -9.72 16.94
N THR A 115 5.80 -10.80 16.19
CA THR A 115 6.39 -11.02 14.86
C THR A 115 5.95 -9.93 13.87
N THR A 116 4.66 -9.58 13.86
CA THR A 116 4.12 -8.49 13.04
C THR A 116 4.77 -7.16 13.40
N ALA A 117 4.85 -6.82 14.70
CA ALA A 117 5.46 -5.59 15.16
C ALA A 117 6.94 -5.49 14.77
N PHE A 118 7.68 -6.60 14.87
CA PHE A 118 9.07 -6.67 14.44
C PHE A 118 9.23 -6.40 12.93
N ILE A 119 8.41 -7.04 12.09
CA ILE A 119 8.47 -6.86 10.64
C ILE A 119 8.05 -5.43 10.24
N LEU A 120 7.06 -4.83 10.90
CA LEU A 120 6.71 -3.42 10.73
C LEU A 120 7.89 -2.50 11.08
N GLY A 121 8.59 -2.79 12.18
CA GLY A 121 9.79 -2.04 12.57
C GLY A 121 10.92 -2.16 11.54
N LEU A 122 11.13 -3.36 10.97
CA LEU A 122 12.09 -3.56 9.88
C LEU A 122 11.70 -2.77 8.63
N ASP A 123 10.42 -2.80 8.25
CA ASP A 123 9.93 -2.05 7.09
C ASP A 123 10.10 -0.54 7.30
N ALA A 124 9.74 -0.03 8.49
CA ALA A 124 9.96 1.36 8.86
C ALA A 124 11.45 1.76 8.78
N GLY A 125 12.34 0.92 9.31
CA GLY A 125 13.79 1.11 9.23
C GLY A 125 14.35 1.07 7.80
N SER A 126 13.59 0.54 6.85
CA SER A 126 13.90 0.57 5.41
C SER A 126 13.28 1.77 4.68
N SER A 127 12.76 2.77 5.40
CA SER A 127 11.92 3.84 4.84
C SER A 127 10.70 3.29 4.09
N TRP A 128 10.06 2.26 4.64
CA TRP A 128 8.87 1.58 4.10
C TRP A 128 9.07 0.97 2.71
N SER A 129 10.33 0.71 2.35
CA SER A 129 10.70 0.18 1.04
C SER A 129 10.67 -1.35 1.01
N MET A 130 10.85 -2.05 2.14
CA MET A 130 10.93 -3.51 2.20
C MET A 130 9.59 -4.18 1.84
N LEU A 131 8.46 -3.62 2.25
CA LEU A 131 7.12 -4.19 2.01
C LEU A 131 6.29 -3.38 1.01
N THR A 132 6.89 -2.45 0.26
CA THR A 132 6.19 -1.74 -0.82
C THR A 132 5.53 -2.73 -1.79
N GLY A 133 4.21 -2.65 -1.96
CA GLY A 133 3.42 -3.56 -2.81
C GLY A 133 2.96 -4.86 -2.13
N PHE A 134 3.36 -5.11 -0.87
CA PHE A 134 3.00 -6.36 -0.17
C PHE A 134 1.50 -6.44 0.12
N GLN A 135 0.88 -5.34 0.55
CA GLN A 135 -0.56 -5.31 0.81
C GLN A 135 -1.35 -5.57 -0.47
N GLU A 136 -1.02 -4.90 -1.56
CA GLU A 136 -1.64 -5.06 -2.87
C GLU A 136 -1.52 -6.52 -3.36
N TRP A 137 -0.34 -7.11 -3.19
CA TRP A 137 -0.09 -8.51 -3.51
C TRP A 137 -0.96 -9.47 -2.69
N LEU A 138 -1.13 -9.21 -1.39
CA LEU A 138 -2.02 -10.00 -0.51
C LEU A 138 -3.50 -9.82 -0.87
N VAL A 139 -3.94 -8.60 -1.20
CA VAL A 139 -5.34 -8.32 -1.58
C VAL A 139 -5.73 -9.12 -2.82
N VAL A 140 -4.89 -9.12 -3.87
CA VAL A 140 -5.15 -9.90 -5.08
C VAL A 140 -5.25 -11.39 -4.75
N ARG A 141 -4.35 -11.90 -3.91
CA ARG A 141 -4.37 -13.32 -3.50
C ARG A 141 -5.60 -13.71 -2.70
N LEU A 142 -6.02 -12.83 -1.79
CA LEU A 142 -7.22 -13.06 -0.99
C LEU A 142 -8.51 -12.83 -1.81
N GLY A 143 -8.42 -12.06 -2.90
CA GLY A 143 -9.54 -11.66 -3.75
C GLY A 143 -10.47 -10.62 -3.11
N LYS A 144 -10.11 -10.09 -1.93
CA LYS A 144 -10.88 -9.10 -1.14
C LYS A 144 -9.99 -8.43 -0.09
N GLY A 145 -10.56 -7.49 0.67
CA GLY A 145 -9.92 -6.89 1.84
C GLY A 145 -8.98 -5.74 1.51
N HIS A 146 -9.24 -4.99 0.44
CA HIS A 146 -8.50 -3.77 0.10
C HIS A 146 -8.44 -2.75 1.27
N ASP A 147 -9.49 -2.73 2.08
CA ASP A 147 -9.64 -1.88 3.26
C ASP A 147 -8.98 -2.45 4.54
N LEU A 148 -8.40 -3.64 4.46
CA LEU A 148 -7.72 -4.30 5.57
C LEU A 148 -6.21 -4.03 5.52
N THR A 149 -5.59 -3.95 6.69
CA THR A 149 -4.13 -3.89 6.79
C THR A 149 -3.50 -5.24 6.47
N TRP A 150 -2.26 -5.26 5.99
CA TRP A 150 -1.58 -6.51 5.65
C TRP A 150 -1.53 -7.55 6.78
N PRO A 151 -1.39 -7.20 8.08
CA PRO A 151 -1.40 -8.23 9.13
C PRO A 151 -2.76 -8.92 9.27
N VAL A 152 -3.84 -8.22 8.95
CA VAL A 152 -5.19 -8.79 8.92
C VAL A 152 -5.36 -9.68 7.68
N LEU A 153 -4.85 -9.26 6.52
CA LEU A 153 -4.87 -10.06 5.29
C LEU A 153 -4.11 -11.38 5.44
N VAL A 154 -2.93 -11.37 6.06
CA VAL A 154 -2.15 -12.58 6.35
C VAL A 154 -2.95 -13.55 7.23
N ARG A 155 -3.70 -13.06 8.23
CA ARG A 155 -4.56 -13.92 9.05
C ARG A 155 -5.71 -14.53 8.27
N HIS A 156 -6.28 -13.81 7.31
CA HIS A 156 -7.29 -14.37 6.42
C HIS A 156 -6.73 -15.45 5.49
N LEU A 157 -5.45 -15.34 5.11
CA LEU A 157 -4.75 -16.32 4.29
C LEU A 157 -4.15 -17.47 5.09
N ALA A 158 -4.04 -17.33 6.41
CA ALA A 158 -3.50 -18.36 7.29
C ALA A 158 -4.47 -19.55 7.47
N PRO A 159 -3.95 -20.77 7.61
CA PRO A 159 -4.77 -21.93 7.97
C PRO A 159 -5.53 -21.69 9.28
N GLY A 160 -6.83 -22.02 9.30
CA GLY A 160 -7.72 -21.77 10.45
C GLY A 160 -8.55 -20.49 10.34
N GLY A 161 -8.26 -19.61 9.36
CA GLY A 161 -9.06 -18.44 9.05
C GLY A 161 -9.13 -17.39 10.17
N TRP A 162 -10.14 -16.53 10.11
CA TRP A 162 -10.30 -15.44 11.07
C TRP A 162 -10.93 -15.94 12.37
N SER A 163 -10.14 -16.05 13.44
CA SER A 163 -10.60 -16.33 14.81
C SER A 163 -10.02 -15.32 15.81
N HIS A 164 -10.85 -14.76 16.69
CA HIS A 164 -10.41 -13.89 17.78
C HIS A 164 -11.06 -14.32 19.11
N PRO A 165 -10.28 -14.52 20.20
CA PRO A 165 -8.82 -14.49 20.24
C PRO A 165 -8.19 -15.64 19.44
N LEU A 166 -6.93 -15.48 19.03
CA LEU A 166 -6.20 -16.59 18.41
C LEU A 166 -5.95 -17.66 19.47
N SER A 167 -6.26 -18.91 19.15
CA SER A 167 -5.71 -20.04 19.90
C SER A 167 -4.21 -20.11 19.66
N THR A 168 -3.46 -20.75 20.56
CA THR A 168 -2.01 -20.96 20.39
C THR A 168 -1.67 -21.62 19.05
N GLN A 169 -2.52 -22.55 18.59
CA GLN A 169 -2.36 -23.21 17.31
C GLN A 169 -2.61 -22.26 16.12
N ALA A 170 -3.67 -21.46 16.18
CA ALA A 170 -3.98 -20.48 15.12
C ALA A 170 -2.91 -19.37 15.07
N ASP A 171 -2.36 -18.98 16.22
CA ASP A 171 -1.27 -18.00 16.30
C ASP A 171 0.01 -18.52 15.63
N ALA A 172 0.43 -19.74 15.98
CA ALA A 172 1.58 -20.40 15.35
C ALA A 172 1.38 -20.61 13.83
N ALA A 173 0.16 -20.95 13.40
CA ALA A 173 -0.18 -21.07 11.99
C ALA A 173 -0.10 -19.71 11.26
N ALA A 174 -0.55 -18.62 11.89
CA ALA A 174 -0.46 -17.28 11.34
C ALA A 174 1.00 -16.79 11.23
N VAL A 175 1.86 -17.09 12.21
CA VAL A 175 3.30 -16.81 12.14
C VAL A 175 3.95 -17.56 10.98
N THR A 176 3.64 -18.85 10.84
CA THR A 176 4.16 -19.67 9.73
C THR A 176 3.71 -19.11 8.38
N ALA A 177 2.42 -18.77 8.25
CA ALA A 177 1.87 -18.18 7.03
C ALA A 177 2.50 -16.83 6.69
N LEU A 178 2.77 -15.99 7.70
CA LEU A 178 3.44 -14.69 7.52
C LEU A 178 4.81 -14.84 6.85
N TYR A 179 5.66 -15.72 7.39
CA TYR A 179 6.99 -15.94 6.82
C TYR A 179 6.94 -16.54 5.42
N GLN A 180 5.99 -17.46 5.16
CA GLN A 180 5.77 -18.02 3.83
C GLN A 180 5.36 -16.95 2.82
N LEU A 181 4.35 -16.14 3.17
CA LEU A 181 3.83 -15.08 2.31
C LEU A 181 4.88 -14.00 2.01
N ILE A 182 5.67 -13.58 2.99
CA ILE A 182 6.79 -12.65 2.75
C ILE A 182 7.84 -13.30 1.83
N GLY A 183 8.15 -14.58 2.05
CA GLY A 183 9.08 -15.32 1.20
C GLY A 183 8.64 -15.36 -0.27
N GLU A 184 7.36 -15.64 -0.52
CA GLU A 184 6.77 -15.67 -1.86
C GLU A 184 6.65 -14.28 -2.49
N PHE A 185 6.29 -13.27 -1.70
CA PHE A 185 6.27 -11.88 -2.13
C PHE A 185 7.65 -11.42 -2.58
N PHE A 186 8.69 -11.67 -1.79
CA PHE A 186 10.06 -11.35 -2.19
C PHE A 186 10.47 -12.08 -3.49
N THR A 187 10.01 -13.31 -3.71
CA THR A 187 10.35 -14.07 -4.94
C THR A 187 9.70 -13.41 -6.16
N THR A 188 8.48 -12.92 -5.96
CA THR A 188 7.76 -12.16 -6.97
C THR A 188 8.45 -10.83 -7.25
N ARG A 189 8.93 -10.15 -6.21
CA ARG A 189 9.56 -8.82 -6.27
C ARG A 189 10.97 -8.84 -6.86
N GLU A 190 11.71 -9.93 -6.69
CA GLU A 190 13.05 -10.11 -7.28
C GLU A 190 13.03 -10.32 -8.80
N GLN A 191 11.86 -10.51 -9.40
CA GLN A 191 11.74 -10.55 -10.87
C GLN A 191 12.00 -9.15 -11.47
N PRO A 192 12.55 -9.04 -12.69
CA PRO A 192 12.89 -7.75 -13.30
C PRO A 192 11.75 -6.72 -13.25
N ASP A 193 10.52 -7.12 -13.51
CA ASP A 193 9.33 -6.27 -13.48
C ASP A 193 8.44 -6.50 -12.24
N GLY A 194 8.97 -7.16 -11.20
CA GLY A 194 8.20 -7.75 -10.12
C GLY A 194 7.25 -6.76 -9.43
N LEU A 195 7.77 -5.60 -9.01
CA LEU A 195 6.97 -4.58 -8.33
C LEU A 195 5.93 -3.93 -9.26
N ALA A 196 6.33 -3.62 -10.50
CA ALA A 196 5.41 -3.04 -11.49
C ALA A 196 4.28 -4.01 -11.84
N ARG A 197 4.59 -5.31 -11.94
CA ARG A 197 3.62 -6.38 -12.16
C ARG A 197 2.63 -6.49 -10.99
N ILE A 198 3.11 -6.44 -9.75
CA ILE A 198 2.24 -6.48 -8.56
C ILE A 198 1.21 -5.36 -8.60
N PHE A 199 1.63 -4.12 -8.82
CA PHE A 199 0.71 -2.99 -8.89
C PHE A 199 -0.25 -3.08 -10.07
N ARG A 200 0.23 -3.54 -11.24
CA ARG A 200 -0.63 -3.75 -12.41
C ARG A 200 -1.70 -4.81 -12.14
N THR A 201 -1.33 -5.95 -11.58
CA THR A 201 -2.27 -7.02 -11.22
C THR A 201 -3.30 -6.52 -10.22
N TYR A 202 -2.85 -5.77 -9.21
CA TYR A 202 -3.74 -5.17 -8.24
C TYR A 202 -4.70 -4.14 -8.86
N GLN A 203 -4.22 -3.27 -9.75
CA GLN A 203 -5.07 -2.33 -10.48
C GLN A 203 -6.11 -3.07 -11.34
N THR A 204 -5.70 -4.10 -12.07
CA THR A 204 -6.61 -4.97 -12.84
C THR A 204 -7.65 -5.64 -11.95
N TRP A 205 -7.28 -6.10 -10.75
CA TRP A 205 -8.23 -6.64 -9.78
C TRP A 205 -9.16 -5.56 -9.22
N ALA A 206 -8.65 -4.36 -8.93
CA ALA A 206 -9.44 -3.28 -8.35
C ALA A 206 -10.54 -2.81 -9.31
N ILE A 207 -10.24 -2.67 -10.61
CA ILE A 207 -11.22 -2.27 -11.61
C ILE A 207 -12.33 -3.30 -11.85
N THR A 208 -12.23 -4.53 -11.34
CA THR A 208 -13.32 -5.52 -11.47
C THR A 208 -14.28 -5.50 -10.28
N GLN A 209 -14.00 -4.69 -9.27
CA GLN A 209 -14.82 -4.62 -8.06
C GLN A 209 -15.95 -3.63 -8.24
N ASP A 210 -17.16 -3.99 -7.80
CA ASP A 210 -18.35 -3.13 -7.90
C ASP A 210 -18.13 -1.74 -7.30
N TRP A 211 -17.44 -1.68 -6.15
CA TRP A 211 -17.15 -0.43 -5.45
C TRP A 211 -16.19 0.50 -6.19
N TYR A 212 -15.44 -0.01 -7.17
CA TYR A 212 -14.57 0.81 -8.02
C TYR A 212 -15.39 1.61 -9.05
N HIS A 213 -16.58 1.12 -9.41
CA HIS A 213 -17.48 1.73 -10.38
C HIS A 213 -18.65 2.50 -9.75
N LEU A 214 -18.81 2.46 -8.42
CA LEU A 214 -19.87 3.18 -7.69
C LEU A 214 -19.78 4.72 -7.81
N GLU A 215 -18.78 5.24 -8.54
CA GLU A 215 -18.53 6.67 -8.73
C GLU A 215 -18.60 7.08 -10.20
N ASP A 216 -19.45 6.43 -11.01
CA ASP A 216 -19.85 6.97 -12.31
C ASP A 216 -21.03 7.96 -12.10
N PRO A 217 -20.78 9.29 -12.05
CA PRO A 217 -21.85 10.29 -11.89
C PRO A 217 -22.88 10.27 -13.03
N ALA A 218 -22.60 9.57 -14.14
CA ALA A 218 -23.51 9.43 -15.28
C ALA A 218 -24.70 8.47 -15.00
N LYS A 219 -24.71 7.74 -13.87
CA LYS A 219 -25.76 6.77 -13.53
C LYS A 219 -26.61 7.11 -12.30
N LEU A 220 -26.73 8.38 -11.92
CA LEU A 220 -27.76 8.79 -10.96
C LEU A 220 -29.13 8.95 -11.67
N PRO A 221 -30.12 8.06 -11.45
CA PRO A 221 -31.45 8.25 -11.99
C PRO A 221 -32.21 9.13 -10.99
N GLY A 222 -32.28 10.44 -11.24
CA GLY A 222 -33.00 11.33 -10.34
C GLY A 222 -32.66 12.80 -10.50
N SER A 223 -32.80 13.36 -11.69
CA SER A 223 -32.88 14.82 -11.89
C SER A 223 -33.78 15.13 -13.07
N ARG A 224 -35.04 14.68 -12.97
CA ARG A 224 -36.17 15.27 -13.69
C ARG A 224 -37.29 15.47 -12.68
N GLU A 225 -37.41 16.69 -12.14
CA GLU A 225 -38.71 17.33 -11.93
C GLU A 225 -38.51 18.79 -11.51
N GLY A 226 -39.08 19.68 -12.32
CA GLY A 226 -38.98 21.13 -12.13
C GLY A 226 -39.49 21.90 -13.34
N GLN A 227 -40.48 21.37 -14.07
CA GLN A 227 -41.23 22.14 -15.06
C GLN A 227 -42.33 22.89 -14.29
N ARG A 228 -42.18 24.21 -14.14
CA ARG A 228 -43.29 25.08 -13.71
C ARG A 228 -44.28 25.21 -14.88
N PRO A 229 -45.60 25.12 -14.64
CA PRO A 229 -46.57 25.66 -15.57
C PRO A 229 -46.72 27.17 -15.36
N ASP A 230 -46.83 27.90 -16.46
CA ASP A 230 -47.47 29.22 -16.52
C ASP A 230 -49.01 29.04 -16.59
#